data_AF-A0A6J4R655-F1
#
_entry.id   AF-A0A6J4R655-F1
#
_cell.length_a   1.000
_cell.length_b   1.000
_cell.length_c   1.000
_cell.angle_alpha   90.00
_cell.angle_beta   90.00
_cell.angle_gamma   90.00
#
_symmetry.space_group_name_H-M   'P 1'
#
loop_
_entity.id
_entity.type
_entity.pdbx_description
1 polymer ?
#
loop_
_entity_poly.entity_id
_entity_poly.type
_entity_poly.pdbx_seq_one_letter_code
_entity_poly.pdbx_strand_id
1 'polypeptide(L)'
;METALWGVLSVALAVAFALGGFAVARRLVSFDLREAQGEAGGVEGIHRVAEGFPEAERREVQDLAGSYARIVVEEGWPMMREEGRISGRAGTKADELRRSVVAFEPRTGREDALYSRALALVGSLDEYREQRSLEVREGIPSIHWVVLIP
;
A
#
# COMPACT_ATOMS: atom_id res chain seq x y z
N MET A 1 44.26 -0.27 -33.60
CA MET A 1 44.23 -0.43 -32.13
C MET A 1 43.26 0.56 -31.49
N GLU A 2 43.25 1.82 -31.93
CA GLU A 2 42.33 2.88 -31.46
C GLU A 2 40.84 2.56 -31.67
N THR A 3 40.45 2.05 -32.84
CA THR A 3 39.05 1.72 -33.17
C THR A 3 38.48 0.56 -32.34
N ALA A 4 39.31 -0.42 -31.99
CA ALA A 4 38.92 -1.53 -31.12
C ALA A 4 38.70 -1.07 -29.68
N LEU A 5 39.51 -0.12 -29.20
CA LEU A 5 39.36 0.47 -27.87
C LEU A 5 38.03 1.22 -27.73
N TRP A 6 37.68 2.05 -28.73
CA TRP A 6 36.40 2.75 -28.76
C TRP A 6 35.19 1.81 -28.87
N GLY A 7 35.33 0.70 -29.60
CA GLY A 7 34.31 -0.34 -29.67
C GLY A 7 34.06 -1.01 -28.31
N VAL A 8 35.12 -1.37 -27.58
CA VAL A 8 34.99 -1.96 -26.24
C VAL A 8 34.41 -0.95 -25.25
N LEU A 9 34.84 0.32 -25.30
CA LEU A 9 34.36 1.37 -24.42
C LEU A 9 32.86 1.65 -24.61
N SER A 10 32.40 1.69 -25.86
CA SER A 10 30.99 1.93 -26.18
C SER A 10 30.09 0.77 -25.75
N VAL A 11 30.53 -0.48 -25.95
CA VAL A 11 29.79 -1.66 -25.45
C VAL A 11 29.73 -1.65 -23.92
N ALA A 12 30.84 -1.36 -23.24
CA ALA A 12 30.88 -1.29 -21.78
C ALA A 12 29.94 -0.20 -21.23
N LEU A 13 29.90 0.97 -21.88
CA LEU A 13 28.99 2.07 -21.51
C LEU A 13 27.52 1.68 -21.73
N ALA A 14 27.20 1.06 -22.86
CA ALA A 14 25.85 0.62 -23.18
C ALA A 14 25.35 -0.43 -22.18
N VAL A 15 26.20 -1.36 -21.77
CA VAL A 15 25.89 -2.36 -20.73
C VAL A 15 25.68 -1.68 -19.37
N ALA A 16 26.54 -0.72 -19.00
CA ALA A 16 26.38 0.02 -17.75
C ALA A 16 25.05 0.81 -17.71
N PHE A 17 24.71 1.48 -18.82
CA PHE A 17 23.42 2.18 -18.96
C PHE A 17 22.23 1.23 -18.92
N ALA A 18 22.30 0.08 -19.59
CA ALA A 18 21.23 -0.91 -19.59
C ALA A 18 21.01 -1.50 -18.19
N LEU A 19 22.09 -1.83 -17.46
CA LEU A 19 22.01 -2.32 -16.09
C LEU A 19 21.51 -1.25 -15.11
N GLY A 20 21.99 -0.02 -15.24
CA GLY A 20 21.52 1.12 -14.43
C GLY A 20 20.04 1.42 -14.70
N GLY A 21 19.65 1.49 -15.96
CA GLY A 21 18.25 1.69 -16.37
C GLY A 21 17.35 0.55 -15.90
N PHE A 22 17.78 -0.70 -15.98
CA PHE A 22 17.04 -1.85 -15.48
C PHE A 22 16.90 -1.84 -13.95
N ALA A 23 17.96 -1.48 -13.21
CA ALA A 23 17.91 -1.36 -11.75
C ALA A 23 16.94 -0.25 -11.30
N VAL A 24 16.97 0.91 -11.97
CA VAL A 24 16.05 2.02 -11.73
C VAL A 24 14.61 1.61 -12.07
N ALA A 25 14.39 0.98 -13.23
CA ALA A 25 13.07 0.52 -13.65
C ALA A 25 12.48 -0.50 -12.67
N ARG A 26 13.29 -1.43 -12.14
CA ARG A 26 12.86 -2.36 -11.09
C ARG A 26 12.43 -1.63 -9.83
N ARG A 27 13.14 -0.60 -9.40
CA ARG A 27 12.81 0.17 -8.20
C ARG A 27 11.53 1.00 -8.36
N LEU A 28 11.24 1.49 -9.56
CA LEU A 28 10.05 2.30 -9.80
C LEU A 28 8.79 1.47 -10.08
N VAL A 29 8.89 0.41 -10.89
CA VAL A 29 7.70 -0.32 -11.36
C VAL A 29 7.18 -1.34 -10.35
N SER A 30 8.04 -1.87 -9.47
CA SER A 30 7.65 -2.98 -8.57
C SER A 30 7.25 -2.57 -7.15
N PHE A 31 7.46 -1.31 -6.76
CA PHE A 31 7.16 -0.84 -5.40
C PHE A 31 5.71 -0.34 -5.29
N ASP A 32 5.27 0.62 -6.12
CA ASP A 32 3.89 1.14 -6.15
C ASP A 32 2.80 0.04 -6.16
N LEU A 33 2.98 -0.98 -7.02
CA LEU A 33 2.03 -2.08 -7.17
C LEU A 33 1.97 -2.97 -5.91
N ARG A 34 3.11 -3.20 -5.25
CA ARG A 34 3.19 -4.05 -4.06
C ARG A 34 2.59 -3.38 -2.83
N GLU A 35 2.79 -2.08 -2.71
CA GLU A 35 2.27 -1.29 -1.58
C GLU A 35 0.75 -1.13 -1.70
N ALA A 36 0.25 -0.80 -2.90
CA ALA A 36 -1.18 -0.77 -3.16
C ALA A 36 -1.86 -2.14 -2.97
N GLN A 37 -1.20 -3.24 -3.42
CA GLN A 37 -1.69 -4.60 -3.20
C GLN A 37 -1.65 -5.00 -1.72
N GLY A 38 -0.59 -4.63 -1.00
CA GLY A 38 -0.43 -4.88 0.43
C GLY A 38 -1.49 -4.17 1.25
N GLU A 39 -1.72 -2.89 0.95
CA GLU A 39 -2.77 -2.07 1.56
C GLU A 39 -4.17 -2.65 1.29
N ALA A 40 -4.47 -2.99 0.03
CA ALA A 40 -5.74 -3.61 -0.34
C ALA A 40 -5.94 -4.97 0.35
N GLY A 41 -4.89 -5.79 0.41
CA GLY A 41 -4.90 -7.08 1.11
C GLY A 41 -5.07 -6.94 2.62
N GLY A 42 -4.49 -5.91 3.23
CA GLY A 42 -4.69 -5.55 4.63
C GLY A 42 -6.15 -5.21 4.92
N VAL A 43 -6.76 -4.32 4.13
CA VAL A 43 -8.16 -3.91 4.28
C VAL A 43 -9.13 -5.08 4.05
N GLU A 44 -8.92 -5.86 2.99
CA GLU A 44 -9.72 -7.06 2.70
C GLU A 44 -9.58 -8.11 3.82
N GLY A 45 -8.36 -8.30 4.34
CA GLY A 45 -8.07 -9.16 5.46
C GLY A 45 -8.84 -8.75 6.71
N ILE A 46 -8.83 -7.45 7.05
CA ILE A 46 -9.55 -6.89 8.21
C ILE A 46 -11.06 -7.10 8.04
N HIS A 47 -11.61 -6.79 6.86
CA HIS A 47 -13.03 -7.00 6.57
C HIS A 47 -13.45 -8.46 6.74
N ARG A 48 -12.63 -9.41 6.25
CA ARG A 48 -12.91 -10.85 6.39
C ARG A 48 -12.73 -11.36 7.81
N VAL A 49 -11.69 -10.96 8.52
CA VAL A 49 -11.45 -11.45 9.89
C VAL A 49 -12.57 -10.99 10.84
N ALA A 50 -13.15 -9.82 10.58
CA ALA A 50 -14.30 -9.28 11.31
C ALA A 50 -15.55 -10.17 11.20
N GLU A 51 -15.67 -11.05 10.19
CA GLU A 51 -16.80 -11.99 10.08
C GLU A 51 -16.94 -12.88 11.32
N GLY A 52 -15.82 -13.16 12.00
CA GLY A 52 -15.78 -13.96 13.21
C GLY A 52 -16.04 -13.19 14.51
N PHE A 53 -16.19 -11.85 14.45
CA PHE A 53 -16.53 -11.00 15.60
C PHE A 53 -18.03 -11.03 15.88
N PRO A 54 -18.47 -10.57 17.07
CA PRO A 54 -19.88 -10.36 17.34
C PRO A 54 -20.48 -9.31 16.40
N GLU A 55 -21.80 -9.35 16.23
CA GLU A 55 -22.48 -8.68 15.13
C GLU A 55 -22.30 -7.14 15.11
N ALA A 56 -22.21 -6.51 16.29
CA ALA A 56 -22.04 -5.07 16.39
C ALA A 56 -20.66 -4.64 15.90
N GLU A 57 -19.61 -5.27 16.42
CA GLU A 57 -18.21 -4.99 16.12
C GLU A 57 -17.86 -5.41 14.69
N ARG A 58 -18.42 -6.53 14.22
CA ARG A 58 -18.29 -6.95 12.82
C ARG A 58 -18.75 -5.85 11.87
N ARG A 59 -19.96 -5.33 12.08
CA ARG A 59 -20.51 -4.27 11.21
C ARG A 59 -19.64 -3.03 11.25
N GLU A 60 -19.28 -2.59 12.45
CA GLU A 60 -18.45 -1.39 12.63
C GLU A 60 -17.11 -1.51 11.88
N VAL A 61 -16.39 -2.62 12.07
CA VAL A 61 -15.10 -2.84 11.42
C VAL A 61 -15.24 -2.98 9.90
N GLN A 62 -16.28 -3.67 9.40
CA GLN A 62 -16.51 -3.82 7.96
C GLN A 62 -16.89 -2.49 7.30
N ASP A 63 -17.74 -1.68 7.94
CA ASP A 63 -18.15 -0.37 7.44
C ASP A 63 -16.96 0.60 7.42
N LEU A 64 -16.11 0.57 8.45
CA LEU A 64 -14.88 1.37 8.50
C LEU A 64 -13.86 0.93 7.44
N ALA A 65 -13.66 -0.37 7.25
CA ALA A 65 -12.78 -0.91 6.21
C ALA A 65 -13.27 -0.53 4.79
N GLY A 66 -14.57 -0.66 4.54
CA GLY A 66 -15.18 -0.27 3.27
C GLY A 66 -15.12 1.25 3.01
N SER A 67 -15.38 2.05 4.04
CA SER A 67 -15.27 3.51 3.98
C SER A 67 -13.83 3.96 3.72
N TYR A 68 -12.87 3.30 4.36
CA TYR A 68 -11.45 3.55 4.14
C TYR A 68 -11.07 3.29 2.67
N ALA A 69 -11.39 2.09 2.16
CA ALA A 69 -11.10 1.73 0.78
C ALA A 69 -11.71 2.72 -0.21
N ARG A 70 -12.96 3.13 0.04
CA ARG A 70 -13.64 4.14 -0.80
C ARG A 70 -12.91 5.47 -0.82
N ILE A 71 -12.55 6.02 0.35
CA ILE A 71 -11.84 7.31 0.44
C ILE A 71 -10.46 7.21 -0.22
N VAL A 72 -9.76 6.08 -0.11
CA VAL A 72 -8.47 5.87 -0.78
C VAL A 72 -8.63 5.95 -2.30
N VAL A 73 -9.64 5.29 -2.86
CA VAL A 73 -9.88 5.28 -4.32
C VAL A 73 -10.42 6.62 -4.83
N GLU A 74 -11.39 7.21 -4.12
CA GLU A 74 -12.10 8.42 -4.56
C GLU A 74 -11.32 9.70 -4.28
N GLU A 75 -10.51 9.75 -3.22
CA GLU A 75 -9.79 10.96 -2.79
C GLU A 75 -8.28 10.73 -2.72
N GLY A 76 -7.83 9.65 -2.09
CA GLY A 76 -6.41 9.37 -1.86
C GLY A 76 -5.60 9.30 -3.15
N TRP A 77 -6.03 8.48 -4.10
CA TRP A 77 -5.34 8.29 -5.37
C TRP A 77 -5.38 9.54 -6.27
N PRO A 78 -6.50 10.26 -6.45
CA PRO A 78 -6.50 11.54 -7.16
C PRO A 78 -5.55 12.57 -6.53
N MET A 79 -5.60 12.77 -5.21
CA MET A 79 -4.73 13.75 -4.54
C MET A 79 -3.25 13.41 -4.66
N MET A 80 -2.90 12.13 -4.60
CA MET A 80 -1.51 11.70 -4.82
C MET A 80 -1.06 12.00 -6.25
N ARG A 81 -1.91 11.73 -7.25
CA ARG A 81 -1.58 11.92 -8.67
C ARG A 81 -1.50 13.39 -9.08
N GLU A 82 -2.41 14.22 -8.57
CA GLU A 82 -2.58 15.60 -9.03
C GLU A 82 -1.79 16.59 -8.18
N GLU A 83 -1.72 16.37 -6.87
CA GLU A 83 -1.11 17.31 -5.93
C GLU A 83 0.21 16.80 -5.33
N GLY A 84 0.52 15.50 -5.48
CA GLY A 84 1.63 14.89 -4.75
C GLY A 84 1.41 14.97 -3.24
N ARG A 85 0.18 14.67 -2.77
CA ARG A 85 -0.21 14.73 -1.36
C ARG A 85 -1.02 13.52 -0.93
N ILE A 86 -0.94 13.19 0.36
CA ILE A 86 -1.74 12.13 0.98
C ILE A 86 -3.07 12.72 1.49
N SER A 87 -4.17 11.99 1.30
CA SER A 87 -5.47 12.35 1.87
C SER A 87 -5.46 12.23 3.40
N GLY A 88 -5.69 13.36 4.08
CA GLY A 88 -5.90 13.41 5.52
C GLY A 88 -7.16 12.65 5.95
N ARG A 89 -8.22 12.67 5.13
CA ARG A 89 -9.47 11.93 5.37
C ARG A 89 -9.26 10.42 5.35
N ALA A 90 -8.46 9.92 4.40
CA ALA A 90 -8.07 8.52 4.39
C ALA A 90 -7.35 8.15 5.70
N GLY A 91 -6.44 9.02 6.17
CA GLY A 91 -5.76 8.82 7.45
C GLY A 91 -6.68 8.78 8.66
N THR A 92 -7.60 9.74 8.77
CA THR A 92 -8.60 9.72 9.85
C THR A 92 -9.41 8.43 9.84
N LYS A 93 -9.81 7.93 8.66
CA LYS A 93 -10.60 6.71 8.56
C LYS A 93 -9.78 5.44 8.91
N ALA A 94 -8.51 5.38 8.55
CA ALA A 94 -7.61 4.32 9.00
C ALA A 94 -7.45 4.32 10.53
N ASP A 95 -7.30 5.49 11.14
CA ASP A 95 -7.21 5.63 12.60
C ASP A 95 -8.50 5.22 13.32
N GLU A 96 -9.66 5.51 12.74
CA GLU A 96 -10.95 5.01 13.24
C GLU A 96 -11.02 3.49 13.16
N LEU A 97 -10.65 2.89 12.03
CA LEU A 97 -10.61 1.44 11.85
C LEU A 97 -9.69 0.77 12.87
N ARG A 98 -8.47 1.27 13.03
CA ARG A 98 -7.51 0.78 14.03
C ARG A 98 -8.06 0.87 15.44
N ARG A 99 -8.66 2.00 15.82
CA ARG A 99 -9.26 2.17 17.15
C ARG A 99 -10.41 1.21 17.39
N SER A 100 -11.26 0.98 16.39
CA SER A 100 -12.37 0.02 16.48
C SER A 100 -11.87 -1.40 16.70
N VAL A 101 -10.83 -1.83 15.97
CA VAL A 101 -10.20 -3.14 16.18
C VAL A 101 -9.57 -3.22 17.58
N VAL A 102 -8.76 -2.24 18.00
CA VAL A 102 -8.08 -2.24 19.31
C VAL A 102 -9.06 -2.19 20.49
N ALA A 103 -10.23 -1.59 20.32
CA ALA A 103 -11.26 -1.52 21.35
C ALA A 103 -12.02 -2.85 21.54
N PHE A 104 -11.84 -3.83 20.65
CA PHE A 104 -12.49 -5.12 20.77
C PHE A 104 -11.93 -5.93 21.95
N GLU A 105 -12.81 -6.33 22.87
CA GLU A 105 -12.48 -7.17 24.01
C GLU A 105 -12.91 -8.63 23.76
N PRO A 106 -11.99 -9.53 23.39
CA PRO A 106 -12.32 -10.93 23.14
C PRO A 106 -12.75 -11.63 24.43
N ARG A 107 -13.83 -12.42 24.37
CA ARG A 107 -14.42 -13.15 25.51
C ARG A 107 -14.24 -14.66 25.40
N THR A 108 -13.85 -15.15 24.23
CA THR A 108 -13.61 -16.57 23.97
C THR A 108 -12.24 -16.79 23.35
N GLY A 109 -11.66 -17.99 23.50
CA GLY A 109 -10.39 -18.32 22.86
C GLY A 109 -10.43 -18.24 21.32
N ARG A 110 -11.61 -18.44 20.72
CA ARG A 110 -11.82 -18.22 19.28
C ARG A 110 -11.73 -16.74 18.92
N GLU A 111 -12.35 -15.87 19.71
CA GLU A 111 -12.29 -14.42 19.52
C GLU A 111 -10.88 -13.88 19.74
N ASP A 112 -10.13 -14.40 20.70
CA ASP A 112 -8.75 -14.00 20.96
C ASP A 112 -7.81 -14.28 19.77
N ALA A 113 -7.95 -15.45 19.14
CA ALA A 113 -7.21 -15.80 17.94
C ALA A 113 -7.55 -14.89 16.75
N LEU A 114 -8.83 -14.54 16.58
CA LEU A 114 -9.29 -13.62 15.54
C LEU A 114 -8.83 -12.18 15.80
N TYR A 115 -8.90 -11.74 17.06
CA TYR A 115 -8.43 -10.43 17.49
C TYR A 115 -6.93 -10.26 17.24
N SER A 116 -6.12 -11.24 17.65
CA SER A 116 -4.68 -11.27 17.38
C SER A 116 -4.37 -11.14 15.88
N ARG A 117 -5.14 -11.83 15.03
CA ARG A 117 -5.01 -11.72 13.57
C ARG A 117 -5.44 -10.34 13.05
N ALA A 118 -6.51 -9.76 13.59
CA ALA A 118 -6.97 -8.44 13.22
C ALA A 118 -5.93 -7.35 13.55
N LEU A 119 -5.31 -7.42 14.73
CA LEU A 119 -4.22 -6.52 15.13
C LEU A 119 -3.02 -6.60 14.16
N ALA A 120 -2.63 -7.81 13.77
CA ALA A 120 -1.55 -8.00 12.80
C ALA A 120 -1.88 -7.37 11.43
N LEU A 121 -3.11 -7.55 10.96
CA LEU A 121 -3.57 -6.98 9.68
C LEU A 121 -3.64 -5.44 9.73
N VAL A 122 -4.12 -4.86 10.83
CA VAL A 122 -4.11 -3.41 11.04
C VAL A 122 -2.68 -2.87 11.07
N GLY A 123 -1.75 -3.55 11.76
CA GLY A 123 -0.34 -3.17 11.74
C GLY A 123 0.26 -3.19 10.33
N SER A 124 -0.06 -4.21 9.53
CA SER A 124 0.40 -4.27 8.13
C SER A 124 -0.20 -3.15 7.27
N LEU A 125 -1.47 -2.80 7.49
CA LEU A 125 -2.12 -1.69 6.80
C LEU A 125 -1.42 -0.35 7.11
N ASP A 126 -1.06 -0.13 8.37
CA ASP A 126 -0.34 1.07 8.79
C ASP A 126 1.06 1.14 8.15
N GLU A 127 1.77 0.02 8.08
CA GLU A 127 3.10 -0.06 7.44
C GLU A 127 3.04 0.31 5.95
N TYR A 128 2.10 -0.26 5.19
CA TYR A 128 1.93 0.06 3.77
C TYR A 128 1.48 1.51 3.55
N ARG A 129 0.68 2.08 4.46
CA ARG A 129 0.32 3.51 4.41
C ARG A 129 1.52 4.43 4.64
N GLU A 130 2.38 4.09 5.61
CA GLU A 130 3.58 4.87 5.90
C GLU A 130 4.55 4.86 4.73
N GLN A 131 4.76 3.70 4.10
CA GLN A 131 5.58 3.56 2.90
C GLN A 131 5.11 4.53 1.80
N ARG A 132 3.82 4.50 1.46
CA ARG A 132 3.21 5.43 0.50
C ARG A 132 3.36 6.91 0.86
N SER A 133 3.32 7.25 2.16
CA SER A 133 3.55 8.63 2.64
C SER A 133 4.99 9.08 2.42
N LEU A 134 5.95 8.17 2.60
CA LEU A 134 7.36 8.43 2.33
C LEU A 134 7.60 8.66 0.83
N GLU A 135 6.97 7.89 -0.05
CA GLU A 135 7.09 8.06 -1.51
C GLU A 135 6.65 9.45 -1.97
N VAL A 136 5.52 9.92 -1.46
CA VAL A 136 5.00 11.26 -1.76
C VAL A 136 5.95 12.35 -1.26
N ARG A 137 6.60 12.17 -0.10
CA ARG A 137 7.58 13.12 0.44
C ARG A 137 8.91 13.12 -0.29
N GLU A 138 9.37 11.96 -0.78
CA GLU A 138 10.63 11.85 -1.53
C GLU A 138 10.50 12.33 -2.99
N GLY A 139 9.29 12.70 -3.42
CA GLY A 139 9.05 13.28 -4.74
C GLY A 139 9.27 12.28 -5.87
N ILE A 140 9.19 10.98 -5.58
CA ILE A 140 9.23 9.91 -6.56
C ILE A 140 7.84 9.89 -7.21
N PRO A 141 7.68 10.35 -8.47
CA PRO A 141 6.38 10.34 -9.11
C PRO A 141 5.98 8.88 -9.33
N SER A 142 4.93 8.42 -8.67
CA SER A 142 4.36 7.09 -8.84
C SER A 142 3.90 6.95 -10.29
N ILE A 143 4.57 6.06 -11.03
CA ILE A 143 4.47 6.02 -12.47
C ILE A 143 3.39 5.01 -12.90
N HIS A 144 2.33 5.54 -13.50
CA HIS A 144 1.36 4.89 -14.40
C HIS A 144 0.37 3.83 -13.84
N TRP A 145 -0.85 4.28 -13.49
CA TRP A 145 -2.02 3.41 -13.23
C TRP A 145 -3.12 3.48 -14.31
N VAL A 146 -2.75 3.52 -15.60
CA VAL A 146 -3.72 3.40 -16.71
C VAL A 146 -4.24 1.96 -16.89
N VAL A 147 -3.73 0.97 -16.15
CA VAL A 147 -3.93 -0.47 -16.48
C VAL A 147 -5.06 -1.18 -15.71
N LEU A 148 -5.84 -0.51 -14.86
CA LEU A 148 -6.95 -1.17 -14.15
C LEU A 148 -8.32 -0.57 -14.49
N ILE A 149 -8.70 -0.63 -15.76
CA ILE A 149 -10.11 -0.68 -16.18
C ILE A 149 -10.20 -1.76 -17.26
N PRO A 150 -10.77 -2.95 -16.97
CA PRO A 150 -11.19 -3.88 -18.02
C PRO A 150 -12.42 -3.36 -18.79
#